data_AF-A0A256YQ94-F1
#
_entry.id   AF-A0A256YQ94-F1
#
_cell.length_a   1.000
_cell.length_b   1.000
_cell.length_c   1.000
_cell.angle_alpha   90.00
_cell.angle_beta   90.00
_cell.angle_gamma   90.00
#
_symmetry.space_group_name_H-M   'P 1'
#
loop_
_entity.id
_entity.type
_entity.pdbx_description
1 polymer ?
#
loop_
_entity_poly.entity_id
_entity_poly.type
_entity_poly.pdbx_seq_one_letter_code
_entity_poly.pdbx_strand_id
1 'polypeptide(L)'
;MWPLDRLTRFEVARLISARALQISLGAPVLIKTDKKDPTEIAKEEFKALMVPMTVRRTLPNGEKVVIDIKRAIKNWLEDHSGNI
;
A
#
# COMPACT_ATOMS: atom_id res chain seq x y z
N MET A 1 19.17 -4.97 8.79
CA MET A 1 18.02 -5.89 8.76
C MET A 1 16.81 -5.10 8.27
N TRP A 2 16.05 -5.58 7.29
CA TRP A 2 14.89 -4.83 6.80
C TRP A 2 13.76 -4.89 7.84
N PRO A 3 13.22 -3.74 8.30
CA PRO A 3 12.18 -3.72 9.32
C PRO A 3 10.91 -4.39 8.81
N LEU A 4 10.43 -5.43 9.52
CA LEU A 4 9.23 -6.20 9.14
C LEU A 4 7.93 -5.39 9.28
N ASP A 5 7.99 -4.29 10.00
CA ASP A 5 6.88 -3.42 10.36
C ASP A 5 6.87 -2.09 9.61
N ARG A 6 7.78 -1.86 8.64
CA ARG A 6 7.81 -0.65 7.82
C ARG A 6 7.84 -0.99 6.33
N LEU A 7 7.23 -0.14 5.52
CA LEU A 7 7.33 -0.19 4.06
C LEU A 7 8.52 0.64 3.57
N THR A 8 9.09 0.20 2.46
CA THR A 8 10.05 1.01 1.68
C THR A 8 9.30 1.92 0.71
N ARG A 9 9.92 3.03 0.29
CA ARG A 9 9.35 3.93 -0.73
C ARG A 9 8.96 3.20 -2.03
N PHE A 10 9.70 2.15 -2.39
CA PHE A 10 9.45 1.34 -3.58
C PHE A 10 8.21 0.46 -3.41
N GLU A 11 8.03 -0.14 -2.23
CA GLU A 11 6.83 -0.92 -1.92
C GLU A 11 5.60 -0.02 -1.88
N VAL A 12 5.68 1.17 -1.27
CA VAL A 12 4.58 2.14 -1.23
C VAL A 12 4.18 2.56 -2.64
N ALA A 13 5.14 2.98 -3.48
CA ALA A 13 4.88 3.33 -4.86
C ALA A 13 4.24 2.15 -5.62
N ARG A 14 4.76 0.93 -5.46
CA ARG A 14 4.23 -0.25 -6.14
C ARG A 14 2.82 -0.62 -5.70
N LEU A 15 2.51 -0.51 -4.40
CA LEU A 15 1.17 -0.75 -3.84
C LEU A 15 0.15 0.21 -4.47
N ILE A 16 0.47 1.50 -4.49
CA ILE A 16 -0.40 2.53 -5.07
C ILE A 16 -0.58 2.31 -6.57
N SER A 17 0.51 2.08 -7.31
CA SER A 17 0.43 1.83 -8.76
C SER A 17 -0.37 0.57 -9.09
N ALA A 18 -0.18 -0.51 -8.33
CA ALA A 18 -0.93 -1.74 -8.53
C ALA A 18 -2.42 -1.54 -8.23
N ARG A 19 -2.75 -0.80 -7.17
CA ARG A 19 -4.14 -0.55 -6.81
C ARG A 19 -4.82 0.40 -7.80
N ALA A 20 -4.14 1.45 -8.23
CA ALA A 20 -4.63 2.35 -9.27
C ALA A 20 -4.95 1.58 -10.56
N LEU A 21 -4.07 0.67 -10.97
CA LEU A 21 -4.32 -0.20 -12.13
C LEU A 21 -5.58 -1.06 -11.94
N GLN A 22 -5.77 -1.68 -10.77
CA GLN A 22 -6.98 -2.46 -10.49
C GLN A 22 -8.24 -1.62 -10.64
N ILE A 23 -8.25 -0.40 -10.09
CA ILE A 23 -9.38 0.52 -10.17
C ILE A 23 -9.63 0.93 -11.63
N SER A 24 -8.59 1.23 -12.40
CA SER A 24 -8.70 1.52 -13.84
C SER A 24 -9.31 0.36 -14.64
N LEU A 25 -9.11 -0.88 -14.20
CA LEU A 25 -9.68 -2.08 -14.81
C LEU A 25 -11.10 -2.40 -14.31
N GLY A 26 -11.72 -1.50 -13.54
CA GLY A 26 -13.08 -1.66 -13.03
C GLY A 26 -13.20 -2.47 -11.74
N ALA A 27 -12.10 -2.67 -11.00
CA ALA A 27 -12.18 -3.28 -9.68
C ALA A 27 -12.98 -2.40 -8.70
N PRO A 28 -13.73 -3.00 -7.76
CA PRO A 28 -14.51 -2.24 -6.79
C PRO A 28 -13.60 -1.44 -5.85
N VAL A 29 -13.99 -0.18 -5.62
CA VAL A 29 -13.37 0.73 -4.65
C VAL A 29 -13.99 0.47 -3.28
N LEU A 30 -13.15 0.35 -2.25
CA LEU A 30 -13.57 -0.02 -0.88
C LEU A 30 -13.89 1.19 0.00
N ILE A 31 -13.64 2.40 -0.49
CA ILE A 31 -13.93 3.66 0.19
C ILE A 31 -14.98 4.46 -0.58
N LYS A 32 -15.68 5.35 0.12
CA LYS A 32 -16.49 6.39 -0.52
C LYS A 32 -15.58 7.57 -0.84
N THR A 33 -15.44 7.90 -2.11
CA THR A 33 -14.59 9.00 -2.59
C THR A 33 -15.28 9.72 -3.74
N ASP A 34 -15.11 11.04 -3.79
CA ASP A 34 -15.59 11.89 -4.88
C ASP A 34 -14.55 11.99 -6.02
N LYS A 35 -13.36 11.39 -5.81
CA LYS A 35 -12.26 11.38 -6.78
C LYS A 35 -12.60 10.46 -7.95
N LYS A 36 -12.24 10.90 -9.15
CA LYS A 36 -12.38 10.11 -10.39
C LYS A 36 -11.08 9.48 -10.85
N ASP A 37 -9.95 10.05 -10.44
CA ASP A 37 -8.64 9.55 -10.85
C ASP A 37 -8.27 8.28 -10.06
N PRO A 38 -7.97 7.14 -10.74
CA PRO A 38 -7.63 5.88 -10.08
C PRO A 38 -6.44 5.98 -9.12
N THR A 39 -5.47 6.86 -9.40
CA THR A 39 -4.29 7.06 -8.55
C THR A 39 -4.66 7.75 -7.25
N GLU A 40 -5.47 8.80 -7.32
CA GLU A 40 -5.95 9.51 -6.14
C GLU A 40 -6.85 8.62 -5.27
N ILE A 41 -7.72 7.81 -5.88
CA ILE A 41 -8.54 6.82 -5.16
C ILE A 41 -7.64 5.81 -4.44
N ALA A 42 -6.61 5.28 -5.11
CA ALA A 42 -5.67 4.34 -4.50
C ALA A 42 -4.91 4.96 -3.31
N LYS A 43 -4.53 6.24 -3.39
CA LYS A 43 -3.90 6.97 -2.27
C LYS A 43 -4.87 7.12 -1.10
N GLU A 44 -6.13 7.43 -1.34
CA GLU A 44 -7.14 7.53 -0.28
C GLU A 44 -7.40 6.18 0.39
N GLU A 45 -7.47 5.09 -0.39
CA GLU A 45 -7.58 3.73 0.17
C GLU A 45 -6.36 3.34 1.00
N PHE A 46 -5.17 3.79 0.58
CA PHE A 46 -3.94 3.62 1.35
C PHE A 46 -4.00 4.36 2.69
N LYS A 47 -4.44 5.63 2.69
CA LYS A 47 -4.63 6.41 3.94
C LYS A 47 -5.69 5.78 4.85
N ALA A 48 -6.71 5.14 4.28
CA ALA A 48 -7.76 4.45 5.01
C ALA A 48 -7.36 3.05 5.54
N LEU A 49 -6.14 2.56 5.27
CA LEU A 49 -5.68 1.20 5.63
C LEU A 49 -6.51 0.08 4.98
N MET A 50 -7.14 0.35 3.83
CA MET A 50 -8.12 -0.53 3.18
C MET A 50 -7.59 -1.20 1.91
N VAL A 51 -6.30 -1.09 1.60
CA VAL A 51 -5.73 -1.66 0.37
C VAL A 51 -5.79 -3.20 0.40
N PRO A 52 -6.49 -3.87 -0.53
CA PRO A 52 -6.72 -5.31 -0.50
C PRO A 52 -5.56 -6.09 -1.14
N MET A 53 -4.34 -5.89 -0.65
CA MET A 53 -3.16 -6.60 -1.15
C MET A 53 -2.15 -6.87 -0.03
N THR A 54 -1.10 -7.64 -0.32
CA THR A 54 -0.07 -8.00 0.66
C THR A 54 1.32 -7.89 0.04
N VAL A 55 2.31 -7.46 0.82
CA VAL A 55 3.71 -7.42 0.38
C VAL A 55 4.43 -8.67 0.89
N ARG A 56 5.09 -9.38 -0.03
CA ARG A 56 5.97 -10.51 0.27
C ARG A 56 7.41 -10.14 -0.08
N ARG A 57 8.30 -10.15 0.92
CA ARG A 57 9.74 -9.94 0.75
C ARG A 57 10.45 -11.27 0.58
N THR A 58 11.38 -11.33 -0.36
CA THR A 58 12.35 -12.42 -0.46
C THR A 58 13.67 -11.92 0.10
N LEU A 59 14.13 -12.54 1.19
CA LEU A 59 15.39 -12.23 1.83
C LEU A 59 16.57 -12.84 1.04
N PRO A 60 17.81 -12.34 1.21
CA PRO A 60 18.98 -12.89 0.50
C PRO A 60 19.26 -14.37 0.78
N ASN A 61 18.79 -14.88 1.92
CA ASN A 61 18.86 -16.30 2.29
C ASN A 61 17.76 -17.16 1.61
N GLY A 62 16.89 -16.55 0.78
CA GLY A 62 15.78 -17.22 0.10
C GLY A 62 14.49 -17.32 0.91
N GLU A 63 14.50 -16.92 2.19
CA GLU A 63 13.30 -16.91 3.01
C GLU A 63 12.29 -15.87 2.53
N LYS A 64 11.01 -16.24 2.58
CA LYS A 64 9.90 -15.37 2.17
C LYS A 64 9.17 -14.88 3.41
N VAL A 65 9.18 -13.58 3.64
CA VAL A 65 8.46 -12.96 4.75
C VAL A 65 7.26 -12.20 4.23
N VAL A 66 6.10 -12.43 4.84
CA VAL A 66 4.86 -11.72 4.56
C VAL A 66 4.72 -10.58 5.55
N ILE A 67 4.48 -9.37 5.06
CA ILE A 67 4.34 -8.18 5.90
C ILE A 67 2.87 -7.95 6.23
N ASP A 68 2.62 -7.61 7.50
CA ASP A 68 1.34 -7.04 7.90
C ASP A 68 1.19 -5.62 7.33
N ILE A 69 0.43 -5.51 6.24
CA ILE A 69 0.20 -4.24 5.55
C ILE A 69 -0.45 -3.20 6.44
N LYS A 70 -1.42 -3.57 7.28
CA LYS A 70 -2.14 -2.57 8.09
C LYS A 70 -1.20 -1.89 9.06
N ARG A 71 -0.36 -2.68 9.72
CA ARG A 71 0.68 -2.17 10.61
C ARG A 71 1.73 -1.36 9.84
N ALA A 72 2.20 -1.87 8.71
CA ALA A 72 3.26 -1.22 7.95
C ALA A 72 2.83 0.10 7.30
N ILE A 73 1.57 0.21 6.84
CA ILE A 73 1.00 1.47 6.35
C ILE A 73 0.80 2.45 7.51
N LYS A 74 0.28 2.00 8.65
CA LYS A 74 0.11 2.87 9.83
C LYS A 74 1.43 3.51 10.22
N ASN A 75 2.49 2.70 10.34
CA ASN A 75 3.84 3.18 10.62
C ASN A 75 4.35 4.15 9.53
N TRP A 76 4.08 3.87 8.25
CA TRP A 76 4.44 4.78 7.17
C TRP A 76 3.76 6.15 7.29
N LEU A 77 2.45 6.17 7.59
CA LEU A 77 1.67 7.39 7.75
C LEU A 77 2.14 8.21 8.96
N GLU A 78 2.52 7.55 10.05
CA GLU A 78 3.15 8.19 11.22
C GLU A 78 4.51 8.78 10.87
N ASP A 79 5.38 8.02 10.22
CA ASP A 79 6.73 8.44 9.83
C ASP A 79 6.73 9.61 8.82
N HIS A 80 5.69 9.73 7.98
CA HIS A 80 5.60 10.72 6.89
C HIS A 80 4.48 11.75 7.07
N SER A 81 3.88 11.84 8.27
CA SER A 81 2.81 12.81 8.59
C SER A 81 1.64 12.79 7.58
N GLY A 82 1.29 11.60 7.06
CA GLY A 82 0.20 11.44 6.09
C GLY A 82 0.51 11.85 4.64
N ASN A 83 1.77 12.18 4.33
CA ASN A 83 2.22 12.43 2.97
C ASN A 83 2.48 11.12 2.21
N ILE A 84 2.06 11.12 0.95
CA ILE A 84 2.20 10.03 -0.02
C ILE A 84 2.75 10.61 -1.31
#